data_AF-A0AAN8D9Z7-F1
#
_entry.id   AF-A0AAN8D9Z7-F1
#
_cell.length_a   1.000
_cell.length_b   1.000
_cell.length_c   1.000
_cell.angle_alpha   90.00
_cell.angle_beta   90.00
_cell.angle_gamma   90.00
#
_symmetry.space_group_name_H-M   'P 1'
#
loop_
_entity.id
_entity.type
_entity.pdbx_description
1 polymer ?
#
loop_
_entity_poly.entity_id
_entity_poly.type
_entity_poly.pdbx_seq_one_letter_code
_entity_poly.pdbx_strand_id
1 'polypeptide(L)'
;MMIYISGLVGFLLVLTAEARIGSSSELDFCSETEQCLLFDSICKTDEYEVRDYGNVTWVWTEEKSYFMDFAIFPLFRRLFNYIRDFGIEMTAPVIINIAEDKSSFSIFGMKKYIYTMSFLMPAEHQANPPRPNDRKVKIGHMDAMKVYVRSYKGLMSSFLYKSEAYALSSDLDSAGANYEKDHNYAVGYNSPKKMFDSYNEVWYVVNGEPVCSSSEEMG
;
A
#
# COMPACT_ATOMS: atom_id res chain seq x y z
N MET A 1 -52.70 19.75 -40.23
CA MET A 1 -51.47 18.93 -40.18
C MET A 1 -50.63 19.47 -39.02
N MET A 2 -50.73 18.84 -37.85
CA MET A 2 -50.04 19.27 -36.63
C MET A 2 -49.01 18.20 -36.30
N ILE A 3 -47.72 18.56 -36.39
CA ILE A 3 -46.59 17.65 -36.20
C ILE A 3 -46.22 17.72 -34.72
N TYR A 4 -46.31 16.58 -34.04
CA TYR A 4 -45.78 16.37 -32.70
C TYR A 4 -44.25 16.29 -32.76
N ILE A 5 -43.55 17.08 -31.95
CA ILE A 5 -42.13 16.86 -31.66
C ILE A 5 -42.04 16.45 -30.19
N SER A 6 -42.07 15.14 -29.95
CA SER A 6 -41.65 14.57 -28.67
C SER A 6 -40.13 14.68 -28.58
N GLY A 7 -39.64 15.66 -27.81
CA GLY A 7 -38.23 15.77 -27.46
C GLY A 7 -37.86 14.73 -26.41
N LEU A 8 -37.07 13.73 -26.81
CA LEU A 8 -36.50 12.75 -25.89
C LEU A 8 -35.19 13.33 -25.36
N VAL A 9 -35.20 13.84 -24.13
CA VAL A 9 -33.98 14.27 -23.42
C VAL A 9 -33.26 13.02 -22.94
N GLY A 10 -32.28 12.56 -23.71
CA GLY A 10 -31.36 11.51 -23.29
C GLY A 10 -30.38 12.08 -22.26
N PHE A 11 -30.55 11.70 -20.99
CA PHE A 11 -29.49 11.86 -20.00
C PHE A 11 -28.34 10.93 -20.39
N LEU A 12 -27.30 11.49 -21.01
CA LEU A 12 -25.99 10.85 -21.07
C LEU A 12 -25.45 10.79 -19.64
N LEU A 13 -25.64 9.64 -18.98
CA LEU A 13 -24.86 9.28 -17.81
C LEU A 13 -23.42 9.10 -18.31
N VAL A 14 -22.62 10.17 -18.19
CA VAL A 14 -21.18 10.05 -18.25
C VAL A 14 -20.81 9.23 -17.02
N LEU A 15 -20.61 7.92 -17.21
CA LEU A 15 -19.86 7.11 -16.27
C LEU A 15 -18.47 7.75 -16.25
N THR A 16 -18.22 8.60 -15.26
CA THR A 16 -16.86 8.94 -14.89
C THR A 16 -16.25 7.60 -14.51
N ALA A 17 -15.43 7.03 -15.39
CA ALA A 17 -14.58 5.94 -15.00
C ALA A 17 -13.75 6.47 -13.83
N GLU A 18 -14.11 6.06 -12.61
CA GLU A 18 -13.27 6.29 -11.45
C GLU A 18 -11.87 5.83 -11.87
N ALA A 19 -10.90 6.74 -11.79
CA ALA A 19 -9.53 6.43 -12.16
C ALA A 19 -9.00 5.38 -11.16
N ARG A 20 -9.12 4.11 -11.56
CA ARG A 20 -8.75 2.94 -10.76
C ARG A 20 -7.32 2.55 -11.10
N ILE A 21 -6.47 2.35 -10.09
CA ILE A 21 -5.07 2.00 -10.29
C ILE A 21 -4.87 0.53 -9.89
N GLY A 22 -5.02 -0.39 -10.85
CA GLY A 22 -4.93 -1.84 -10.63
C GLY A 22 -6.24 -2.58 -10.94
N SER A 23 -6.30 -3.86 -10.57
CA SER A 23 -7.45 -4.75 -10.83
C SER A 23 -8.52 -4.70 -9.74
N SER A 24 -9.78 -4.91 -10.11
CA SER A 24 -11.01 -4.54 -9.40
C SER A 24 -11.17 -5.03 -7.94
N SER A 25 -11.16 -4.11 -6.97
CA SER A 25 -11.65 -4.32 -5.60
C SER A 25 -12.63 -3.22 -5.16
N GLU A 26 -13.64 -3.57 -4.35
CA GLU A 26 -14.48 -2.60 -3.62
C GLU A 26 -13.85 -2.37 -2.25
N LEU A 27 -13.33 -1.16 -2.02
CA LEU A 27 -12.51 -0.84 -0.84
C LEU A 27 -13.20 0.20 0.05
N ASP A 28 -13.96 -0.24 1.04
CA ASP A 28 -14.60 0.65 2.02
C ASP A 28 -13.60 1.47 2.86
N PHE A 29 -12.34 1.02 2.92
CA PHE A 29 -11.26 1.69 3.65
C PHE A 29 -10.54 2.78 2.82
N CYS A 30 -10.79 2.85 1.51
CA CYS A 30 -10.25 3.87 0.60
C CYS A 30 -11.16 5.10 0.54
N SER A 31 -11.35 5.77 1.67
CA SER A 31 -12.37 6.83 1.80
C SER A 31 -11.85 8.26 1.65
N GLU A 32 -10.53 8.47 1.69
CA GLU A 32 -9.93 9.82 1.78
C GLU A 32 -9.28 10.32 0.49
N THR A 33 -9.09 9.45 -0.49
CA THR A 33 -8.45 9.76 -1.78
C THR A 33 -9.33 9.25 -2.91
N GLU A 34 -9.38 10.00 -4.01
CA GLU A 34 -10.20 9.61 -5.17
C GLU A 34 -9.69 8.35 -5.86
N GLN A 35 -8.37 8.14 -5.85
CA GLN A 35 -7.74 6.99 -6.47
C GLN A 35 -7.07 6.11 -5.41
N CYS A 36 -7.28 4.80 -5.54
CA CYS A 36 -6.68 3.79 -4.69
C CYS A 36 -5.97 2.69 -5.49
N LEU A 37 -4.96 2.09 -4.87
CA LEU A 37 -4.36 0.86 -5.36
C LEU A 37 -5.35 -0.29 -5.23
N LEU A 38 -5.73 -0.85 -6.37
CA LEU A 38 -6.62 -1.99 -6.42
C LEU A 38 -5.84 -3.29 -6.61
N PHE A 39 -6.49 -4.39 -6.28
CA PHE A 39 -5.94 -5.74 -6.32
C PHE A 39 -7.01 -6.76 -6.68
N ASP A 40 -6.56 -7.90 -7.19
CA ASP A 40 -7.40 -9.09 -7.28
C ASP A 40 -7.28 -9.88 -5.97
N SER A 41 -8.42 -10.15 -5.31
CA SER A 41 -8.42 -11.00 -4.10
C SER A 41 -8.30 -12.46 -4.52
N ILE A 42 -7.26 -13.14 -4.03
CA ILE A 42 -7.03 -14.57 -4.31
C ILE A 42 -7.83 -15.43 -3.32
N CYS A 43 -7.68 -15.15 -2.03
CA CYS A 43 -8.38 -15.85 -0.96
C CYS A 43 -8.30 -15.07 0.35
N LYS A 44 -9.15 -15.46 1.31
CA LYS A 44 -9.16 -14.88 2.65
C LYS A 44 -9.38 -15.98 3.68
N THR A 45 -8.52 -16.04 4.68
CA THR A 45 -8.66 -16.88 5.87
C THR A 45 -9.14 -16.03 7.06
N ASP A 46 -9.30 -16.65 8.23
CA ASP A 46 -9.60 -15.92 9.46
C ASP A 46 -8.41 -15.06 9.91
N GLU A 47 -7.20 -15.42 9.51
CA GLU A 47 -5.94 -14.80 9.92
C GLU A 47 -5.41 -13.75 8.93
N TYR A 48 -5.50 -14.00 7.61
CA TYR A 48 -4.93 -13.14 6.58
C TYR A 48 -5.68 -13.20 5.25
N GLU A 49 -5.43 -12.22 4.39
CA GLU A 49 -5.88 -12.19 3.00
C GLU A 49 -4.70 -12.39 2.05
N VAL A 50 -4.92 -13.01 0.90
CA VAL A 50 -3.97 -13.07 -0.20
C VAL A 50 -4.47 -12.22 -1.35
N ARG A 51 -3.64 -11.28 -1.81
CA ARG A 51 -3.97 -10.33 -2.88
C ARG A 51 -2.92 -10.38 -4.00
N ASP A 52 -3.37 -10.19 -5.23
CA ASP A 52 -2.52 -10.01 -6.41
C ASP A 52 -2.52 -8.53 -6.84
N TYR A 53 -1.34 -7.93 -6.90
CA TYR A 53 -1.15 -6.55 -7.36
C TYR A 53 -0.44 -6.55 -8.72
N GLY A 54 -0.96 -5.76 -9.64
CA GLY A 54 -0.31 -5.50 -10.93
C GLY A 54 0.90 -4.58 -10.83
N ASN A 55 1.59 -4.40 -11.96
CA ASN A 55 2.69 -3.44 -12.05
C ASN A 55 2.15 -2.00 -11.96
N VAL A 56 2.70 -1.23 -11.03
CA VAL A 56 2.32 0.16 -10.79
C VAL A 56 3.54 1.03 -10.53
N THR A 57 3.45 2.28 -10.98
CA THR A 57 4.44 3.32 -10.78
C THR A 57 4.24 4.01 -9.45
N TRP A 58 5.35 4.21 -8.74
CA TRP A 58 5.42 4.89 -7.46
C TRP A 58 6.48 5.98 -7.49
N VAL A 59 6.28 7.00 -6.67
CA VAL A 59 7.36 7.90 -6.23
C VAL A 59 7.79 7.48 -4.83
N TRP A 60 9.09 7.31 -4.62
CA TRP A 60 9.62 6.77 -3.38
C TRP A 60 10.86 7.51 -2.89
N THR A 61 11.11 7.35 -1.59
CA THR A 61 12.29 7.87 -0.93
C THR A 61 12.62 7.04 0.30
N GLU A 62 13.87 7.12 0.76
CA GLU A 62 14.38 6.27 1.82
C GLU A 62 15.01 7.09 2.96
N GLU A 63 14.97 6.53 4.17
CA GLU A 63 15.69 7.00 5.34
C GLU A 63 16.11 5.82 6.22
N LYS A 64 17.29 5.93 6.83
CA LYS A 64 17.81 4.91 7.73
C LYS A 64 17.55 5.32 9.18
N SER A 65 16.86 4.47 9.95
CA SER A 65 16.53 4.76 11.35
C SER A 65 16.48 3.47 12.19
N TYR A 66 16.53 3.61 13.51
CA TYR A 66 16.28 2.51 14.45
C TYR A 66 14.77 2.27 14.64
N PHE A 67 13.97 3.32 14.55
CA PHE A 67 12.53 3.29 14.75
C PHE A 67 11.82 3.97 13.58
N MET A 68 10.70 3.38 13.17
CA MET A 68 9.88 3.86 12.06
C MET A 68 9.33 5.27 12.36
N ASP A 69 8.97 5.53 13.61
CA ASP A 69 8.38 6.81 14.04
C ASP A 69 9.30 8.01 13.75
N PHE A 70 10.62 7.80 13.78
CA PHE A 70 11.60 8.84 13.43
C PHE A 70 11.84 8.98 11.92
N ALA A 71 11.48 7.97 11.12
CA ALA A 71 11.64 7.98 9.67
C ALA A 71 10.38 8.51 8.94
N ILE A 72 9.17 8.26 9.46
CA ILE A 72 7.91 8.59 8.79
C ILE A 72 7.82 10.07 8.39
N PHE A 73 8.08 11.00 9.33
CA PHE A 73 7.91 12.42 9.05
C PHE A 73 8.86 12.96 7.96
N PRO A 74 10.18 12.75 8.00
CA PRO A 74 11.07 13.22 6.93
C PRO A 74 10.78 12.55 5.58
N LEU A 75 10.41 11.26 5.57
CA LEU A 75 10.00 10.54 4.36
C LEU A 75 8.75 11.17 3.74
N PHE A 76 7.67 11.29 4.53
CA PHE A 76 6.39 11.82 4.09
C PHE A 76 6.54 13.25 3.60
N ARG A 77 7.23 14.12 4.36
CA ARG A 77 7.43 15.52 3.99
C ARG A 77 8.13 15.65 2.63
N ARG A 78 9.08 14.77 2.33
CA ARG A 78 9.82 14.80 1.07
C ARG A 78 8.91 14.44 -0.12
N LEU A 79 8.14 13.36 -0.01
CA LEU A 79 7.19 12.96 -1.06
C LEU A 79 6.03 13.94 -1.19
N PHE A 80 5.53 14.47 -0.07
CA PHE A 80 4.48 15.48 -0.06
C PHE A 80 4.93 16.79 -0.76
N ASN A 81 6.18 17.20 -0.57
CA ASN A 81 6.72 18.33 -1.34
C ASN A 81 6.76 18.02 -2.83
N TYR A 82 7.18 16.81 -3.24
CA TYR A 82 7.18 16.41 -4.65
C TYR A 82 5.79 16.54 -5.28
N ILE A 83 4.77 15.91 -4.69
CA ILE A 83 3.43 15.96 -5.28
C ILE A 83 2.87 17.40 -5.31
N ARG A 84 3.13 18.20 -4.27
CA ARG A 84 2.70 19.60 -4.22
C ARG A 84 3.37 20.45 -5.31
N ASP A 85 4.68 20.29 -5.50
CA ASP A 85 5.44 21.08 -6.46
C ASP A 85 5.03 20.81 -7.92
N PHE A 86 4.43 19.64 -8.18
CA PHE A 86 3.92 19.24 -9.50
C PHE A 86 2.39 19.23 -9.62
N GLY A 87 1.65 19.59 -8.56
CA GLY A 87 0.18 19.60 -8.57
C GLY A 87 -0.45 18.21 -8.72
N ILE A 88 0.19 17.20 -8.13
CA ILE A 88 -0.24 15.80 -8.18
C ILE A 88 -1.14 15.51 -6.97
N GLU A 89 -2.29 14.90 -7.22
CA GLU A 89 -3.23 14.52 -6.16
C GLU A 89 -2.68 13.36 -5.30
N MET A 90 -3.05 13.36 -4.02
CA MET A 90 -2.74 12.24 -3.12
C MET A 90 -3.59 11.02 -3.47
N THR A 91 -2.97 9.86 -3.36
CA THR A 91 -3.59 8.55 -3.56
C THR A 91 -3.38 7.70 -2.31
N ALA A 92 -4.10 6.60 -2.21
CA ALA A 92 -3.89 5.60 -1.18
C ALA A 92 -3.59 4.22 -1.79
N PRO A 93 -2.87 3.34 -1.06
CA PRO A 93 -2.24 3.60 0.23
C PRO A 93 -0.88 4.30 0.11
N VAL A 94 -0.39 4.81 1.23
CA VAL A 94 1.05 5.03 1.44
C VAL A 94 1.66 3.74 1.95
N ILE A 95 2.73 3.27 1.30
CA ILE A 95 3.45 2.06 1.71
C ILE A 95 4.84 2.40 2.21
N ILE A 96 5.33 1.64 3.19
CA ILE A 96 6.69 1.73 3.71
C ILE A 96 7.29 0.34 3.70
N ASN A 97 8.24 0.08 2.79
CA ASN A 97 9.07 -1.12 2.84
C ASN A 97 10.08 -0.97 4.00
N ILE A 98 10.20 -2.01 4.81
CA ILE A 98 11.04 -2.06 5.99
C ILE A 98 12.01 -3.23 5.85
N ALA A 99 13.27 -2.90 5.59
CA ALA A 99 14.35 -3.88 5.42
C ALA A 99 15.46 -3.63 6.45
N GLU A 100 16.09 -4.69 6.95
CA GLU A 100 17.26 -4.56 7.83
C GLU A 100 18.43 -3.93 7.06
N ASP A 101 19.09 -2.94 7.65
CA ASP A 101 20.33 -2.39 7.10
C ASP A 101 21.50 -3.34 7.42
N LYS A 102 21.68 -4.36 6.56
CA LYS A 102 22.74 -5.37 6.68
C LYS A 102 24.16 -4.78 6.71
N SER A 103 24.33 -3.51 6.33
CA SER A 103 25.62 -2.79 6.40
C SER A 103 25.89 -2.12 7.75
N SER A 104 24.88 -1.98 8.61
CA SER A 104 25.01 -1.33 9.92
C SER A 104 25.37 -2.35 11.00
N PHE A 105 26.29 -1.97 11.88
CA PHE A 105 26.54 -2.75 13.09
C PHE A 105 25.38 -2.57 14.09
N SER A 106 25.05 -3.62 14.84
CA SER A 106 24.09 -3.57 15.94
C SER A 106 24.67 -2.80 17.11
N ILE A 107 23.96 -1.79 17.60
CA ILE A 107 24.39 -0.98 18.74
C ILE A 107 23.47 -1.28 19.93
N PHE A 108 24.04 -1.80 21.02
CA PHE A 108 23.28 -2.24 22.20
C PHE A 108 22.14 -3.22 21.88
N GLY A 109 22.32 -4.10 20.88
CA GLY A 109 21.28 -5.04 20.44
C GLY A 109 20.21 -4.43 19.53
N MET A 110 20.28 -3.12 19.25
CA MET A 110 19.37 -2.46 18.30
C MET A 110 19.93 -2.51 16.88
N LYS A 111 19.09 -3.01 15.98
CA LYS A 111 19.34 -3.03 14.54
C LYS A 111 18.82 -1.76 13.88
N LYS A 112 19.54 -1.29 12.87
CA LYS A 112 19.10 -0.20 12.02
C LYS A 112 18.33 -0.76 10.83
N TYR A 113 17.30 -0.05 10.41
CA TYR A 113 16.46 -0.42 9.27
C TYR A 113 16.51 0.68 8.21
N ILE A 114 16.31 0.27 6.96
CA ILE A 114 16.06 1.14 5.83
C ILE A 114 14.54 1.19 5.64
N TYR A 115 13.98 2.38 5.79
CA TYR A 115 12.55 2.64 5.57
C TYR A 115 12.40 3.31 4.21
N THR A 116 11.73 2.64 3.29
CA THR A 116 11.46 3.17 1.94
C THR A 116 9.98 3.46 1.82
N MET A 117 9.61 4.74 1.91
CA MET A 117 8.23 5.18 1.74
C MET A 117 7.94 5.42 0.27
N SER A 118 6.74 5.02 -0.16
CA SER A 118 6.28 5.20 -1.53
C SER A 118 4.85 5.76 -1.56
N PHE A 119 4.61 6.74 -2.42
CA PHE A 119 3.28 7.23 -2.79
C PHE A 119 2.93 6.70 -4.18
N LEU A 120 1.71 6.19 -4.32
CA LEU A 120 1.22 5.67 -5.58
C LEU A 120 1.02 6.82 -6.56
N MET A 121 1.54 6.70 -7.78
CA MET A 121 1.25 7.71 -8.79
C MET A 121 -0.23 7.63 -9.20
N PRO A 122 -0.95 8.76 -9.31
CA PRO A 122 -2.27 8.78 -9.93
C PRO A 122 -2.25 8.18 -11.35
N ALA A 123 -3.39 7.70 -11.83
CA ALA A 123 -3.54 7.07 -13.15
C ALA A 123 -2.98 7.93 -14.29
N GLU A 124 -3.20 9.24 -14.24
CA GLU A 124 -2.69 10.23 -15.19
C GLU A 124 -1.15 10.32 -15.24
N HIS A 125 -0.47 9.86 -14.18
CA HIS A 125 0.99 9.90 -14.04
C HIS A 125 1.65 8.52 -14.03
N GLN A 126 0.89 7.43 -14.17
CA GLN A 126 1.42 6.06 -14.19
C GLN A 126 2.44 5.84 -15.32
N ALA A 127 2.18 6.36 -16.52
CA ALA A 127 3.04 6.17 -17.69
C ALA A 127 4.19 7.20 -17.78
N ASN A 128 3.97 8.43 -17.32
CA ASN A 128 4.93 9.52 -17.45
C ASN A 128 4.91 10.45 -16.23
N PRO A 129 5.44 9.99 -15.09
CA PRO A 129 5.48 10.79 -13.88
C PRO A 129 6.49 11.95 -14.02
N PRO A 130 6.19 13.14 -13.45
CA PRO A 130 7.13 14.27 -13.48
C PRO A 130 8.46 13.94 -12.83
N ARG A 131 9.56 14.35 -13.46
CA ARG A 131 10.91 14.09 -12.95
C ARG A 131 11.15 14.83 -11.61
N PRO A 132 11.54 14.14 -10.53
CA PRO A 132 11.82 14.80 -9.26
C PRO A 132 13.03 15.76 -9.33
N ASN A 133 12.93 16.89 -8.62
CA ASN A 133 14.04 17.85 -8.44
C ASN A 133 14.98 17.45 -7.29
N ASP A 134 14.45 16.80 -6.25
CA ASP A 134 15.22 16.28 -5.12
C ASP A 134 15.87 14.95 -5.51
N ARG A 135 17.20 14.85 -5.36
CA ARG A 135 17.98 13.64 -5.69
C ARG A 135 17.64 12.44 -4.80
N LYS A 136 17.03 12.66 -3.62
CA LYS A 136 16.57 11.60 -2.73
C LYS A 136 15.19 11.06 -3.12
N VAL A 137 14.47 11.72 -4.03
CA VAL A 137 13.18 11.28 -4.53
C VAL A 137 13.40 10.57 -5.86
N LYS A 138 12.85 9.37 -5.98
CA LYS A 138 13.01 8.52 -7.16
C LYS A 138 11.65 8.06 -7.64
N ILE A 139 11.53 7.90 -8.95
CA ILE A 139 10.42 7.19 -9.56
C ILE A 139 10.86 5.74 -9.72
N GLY A 140 9.97 4.80 -9.43
CA GLY A 140 10.20 3.38 -9.64
C GLY A 140 8.90 2.64 -9.92
N HIS A 141 9.06 1.41 -10.39
CA HIS A 141 7.95 0.48 -10.57
C HIS A 141 8.05 -0.56 -9.46
N MET A 142 6.90 -0.92 -8.89
CA MET A 142 6.77 -2.18 -8.18
C MET A 142 6.23 -3.19 -9.19
N ASP A 143 7.01 -4.22 -9.43
CA ASP A 143 6.60 -5.33 -10.29
C ASP A 143 5.37 -6.02 -9.69
N ALA A 144 4.64 -6.75 -10.54
CA ALA A 144 3.48 -7.49 -10.10
C ALA A 144 3.88 -8.49 -9.00
N MET A 145 3.10 -8.53 -7.93
CA MET A 145 3.40 -9.32 -6.74
C MET A 145 2.13 -9.81 -6.07
N LYS A 146 2.20 -11.03 -5.54
CA LYS A 146 1.20 -11.54 -4.60
C LYS A 146 1.67 -11.26 -3.18
N VAL A 147 0.75 -10.86 -2.32
CA VAL A 147 1.07 -10.56 -0.91
C VAL A 147 0.08 -11.20 0.04
N TYR A 148 0.60 -11.61 1.20
CA TYR A 148 -0.18 -11.91 2.38
C TYR A 148 -0.44 -10.61 3.15
N VAL A 149 -1.68 -10.37 3.55
CA VAL A 149 -2.15 -9.14 4.16
C VAL A 149 -2.79 -9.41 5.51
N ARG A 150 -2.37 -8.66 6.52
CA ARG A 150 -3.08 -8.50 7.80
C ARG A 150 -3.47 -7.06 8.00
N SER A 151 -4.75 -6.81 8.23
CA SER A 151 -5.28 -5.47 8.49
C SER A 151 -5.47 -5.23 9.98
N TYR A 152 -5.21 -4.00 10.43
CA TYR A 152 -5.34 -3.60 11.82
C TYR A 152 -5.74 -2.12 11.94
N LYS A 153 -6.30 -1.75 13.09
CA LYS A 153 -6.69 -0.36 13.39
C LYS A 153 -5.67 0.34 14.27
N GLY A 154 -5.66 1.67 14.20
CA GLY A 154 -4.88 2.54 15.10
C GLY A 154 -3.73 3.23 14.39
N LEU A 155 -2.74 3.68 15.15
CA LEU A 155 -1.60 4.43 14.59
C LEU A 155 -0.57 3.51 13.92
N MET A 156 -0.06 3.93 12.76
CA MET A 156 1.11 3.33 12.11
C MET A 156 2.39 3.68 12.90
N SER A 157 2.53 3.09 14.08
CA SER A 157 3.66 3.25 15.01
C SER A 157 4.58 2.04 14.96
N SER A 158 5.86 2.20 15.33
CA SER A 158 6.81 1.06 15.35
C SER A 158 6.32 -0.11 16.21
N PHE A 159 5.60 0.18 17.31
CA PHE A 159 5.16 -0.84 18.24
C PHE A 159 4.01 -1.69 17.66
N LEU A 160 2.90 -1.05 17.27
CA LEU A 160 1.74 -1.76 16.73
C LEU A 160 2.11 -2.48 15.43
N TYR A 161 2.82 -1.81 14.53
CA TYR A 161 3.32 -2.41 13.30
C TYR A 161 4.11 -3.71 13.56
N LYS A 162 5.09 -3.69 14.47
CA LYS A 162 5.92 -4.87 14.76
C LYS A 162 5.10 -6.00 15.36
N SER A 163 4.11 -5.68 16.19
CA SER A 163 3.19 -6.68 16.76
C SER A 163 2.39 -7.38 15.65
N GLU A 164 1.80 -6.62 14.73
CA GLU A 164 0.99 -7.15 13.64
C GLU A 164 1.82 -7.90 12.60
N ALA A 165 3.03 -7.41 12.31
CA ALA A 165 4.00 -8.10 11.45
C ALA A 165 4.43 -9.44 12.04
N TYR A 166 4.73 -9.47 13.35
CA TYR A 166 5.07 -10.70 14.04
C TYR A 166 3.89 -11.69 14.02
N ALA A 167 2.69 -11.22 14.34
CA ALA A 167 1.50 -12.05 14.28
C ALA A 167 1.33 -12.63 12.87
N LEU A 168 1.44 -11.81 11.80
CA LEU A 168 1.23 -12.28 10.43
C LEU A 168 2.28 -13.34 10.07
N SER A 169 3.54 -13.08 10.41
CA SER A 169 4.61 -14.06 10.19
C SER A 169 4.38 -15.38 10.93
N SER A 170 3.84 -15.34 12.16
CA SER A 170 3.54 -16.52 12.95
C SER A 170 2.42 -17.37 12.32
N ASP A 171 1.38 -16.72 11.80
CA ASP A 171 0.26 -17.42 11.18
C ASP A 171 0.65 -18.00 9.81
N LEU A 172 1.48 -17.29 9.04
CA LEU A 172 2.07 -17.80 7.81
C LEU A 172 2.98 -19.01 8.06
N ASP A 173 3.84 -18.93 9.07
CA ASP A 173 4.70 -20.05 9.48
C ASP A 173 3.87 -21.25 9.94
N SER A 174 2.77 -21.02 10.66
CA SER A 174 1.85 -22.08 11.12
C SER A 174 1.08 -22.73 9.96
N ALA A 175 0.73 -21.95 8.93
CA ALA A 175 0.09 -22.44 7.71
C ALA A 175 1.06 -23.11 6.73
N GLY A 176 2.37 -23.11 7.01
CA GLY A 176 3.39 -23.62 6.08
C GLY A 176 3.56 -22.76 4.83
N ALA A 177 3.20 -21.49 4.90
CA ALA A 177 3.30 -20.55 3.79
C ALA A 177 4.75 -20.08 3.57
N ASN A 178 5.15 -19.98 2.30
CA ASN A 178 6.43 -19.40 1.92
C ASN A 178 6.28 -17.92 1.57
N TYR A 179 7.15 -17.09 2.15
CA TYR A 179 7.13 -15.63 1.96
C TYR A 179 8.53 -15.03 2.15
N GLU A 180 8.73 -13.81 1.66
CA GLU A 180 9.99 -13.09 1.81
C GLU A 180 10.15 -12.59 3.25
N LYS A 181 11.13 -13.14 3.99
CA LYS A 181 11.35 -12.80 5.41
C LYS A 181 12.28 -11.61 5.64
N ASP A 182 13.02 -11.19 4.62
CA ASP A 182 14.05 -10.15 4.70
C ASP A 182 13.47 -8.73 4.80
N HIS A 183 12.23 -8.54 4.35
CA HIS A 183 11.51 -7.27 4.41
C HIS A 183 10.00 -7.49 4.45
N ASN A 184 9.28 -6.43 4.77
CA ASN A 184 7.83 -6.36 4.81
C ASN A 184 7.37 -4.92 4.60
N TYR A 185 6.06 -4.75 4.44
CA TYR A 185 5.47 -3.43 4.21
C TYR A 185 4.55 -3.04 5.36
N ALA A 186 4.74 -1.83 5.89
CA ALA A 186 3.70 -1.12 6.64
C ALA A 186 2.88 -0.30 5.64
N VAL A 187 1.56 -0.42 5.69
CA VAL A 187 0.66 0.19 4.70
C VAL A 187 -0.41 1.01 5.41
N GLY A 188 -0.58 2.27 5.02
CA GLY A 188 -1.56 3.18 5.61
C GLY A 188 -2.47 3.80 4.56
N TYR A 189 -3.79 3.71 4.78
CA TYR A 189 -4.81 4.20 3.85
C TYR A 189 -5.36 5.58 4.20
N ASN A 190 -5.30 5.94 5.49
CA ASN A 190 -5.89 7.16 6.01
C ASN A 190 -4.82 8.17 6.42
N SER A 191 -5.21 9.45 6.46
CA SER A 191 -4.34 10.52 6.91
C SER A 191 -3.86 10.27 8.35
N PRO A 192 -2.58 10.59 8.66
CA PRO A 192 -2.03 10.51 10.02
C PRO A 192 -2.82 11.28 11.09
N LYS A 193 -3.74 12.17 10.70
CA LYS A 193 -4.61 12.93 11.61
C LYS A 193 -5.68 12.05 12.28
N LYS A 194 -6.02 10.87 11.73
CA LYS A 194 -6.99 9.94 12.34
C LYS A 194 -6.28 8.98 13.31
N MET A 195 -6.23 9.31 14.60
CA MET A 195 -5.48 8.51 15.59
C MET A 195 -6.07 7.12 15.90
N PHE A 196 -7.38 6.94 15.90
CA PHE A 196 -8.01 5.69 16.40
C PHE A 196 -8.66 4.81 15.30
N ASP A 197 -9.12 5.42 14.21
CA ASP A 197 -9.84 4.72 13.11
C ASP A 197 -9.02 4.63 11.81
N SER A 198 -7.71 4.85 11.87
CA SER A 198 -6.86 4.60 10.70
C SER A 198 -6.84 3.11 10.39
N TYR A 199 -7.13 2.77 9.15
CA TYR A 199 -7.00 1.44 8.59
C TYR A 199 -5.59 1.27 8.04
N ASN A 200 -4.86 0.33 8.62
CA ASN A 200 -3.50 -0.01 8.22
C ASN A 200 -3.39 -1.49 7.95
N GLU A 201 -2.33 -1.86 7.25
CA GLU A 201 -2.03 -3.24 6.95
C GLU A 201 -0.54 -3.54 7.10
N VAL A 202 -0.23 -4.81 7.30
CA VAL A 202 1.11 -5.36 7.12
C VAL A 202 1.08 -6.34 5.95
N TRP A 203 2.05 -6.21 5.05
CA TRP A 203 2.21 -7.14 3.93
C TRP A 203 3.52 -7.91 3.98
N TYR A 204 3.45 -9.19 3.63
CA TYR A 204 4.60 -10.01 3.24
C TYR A 204 4.42 -10.49 1.80
N VAL A 205 5.50 -10.45 1.01
CA VAL A 205 5.46 -10.92 -0.38
C VAL A 205 5.46 -12.45 -0.40
N VAL A 206 4.53 -13.03 -1.15
CA VAL A 206 4.46 -14.48 -1.37
C VAL A 206 5.71 -14.94 -2.11
N ASN A 207 6.35 -15.99 -1.63
CA ASN A 207 7.47 -16.63 -2.32
C ASN A 207 7.03 -18.00 -2.86
N GLY A 208 6.65 -18.04 -4.14
CA GLY A 208 6.07 -19.23 -4.77
C GLY A 208 4.54 -19.16 -4.84
N GLU A 209 3.87 -20.26 -4.48
CA GLU A 209 2.40 -20.32 -4.48
C GLU A 209 1.83 -19.89 -3.12
N PRO A 210 0.76 -19.08 -3.10
CA PRO A 210 0.12 -18.68 -1.86
C PRO A 210 -0.65 -19.85 -1.22
N VAL A 211 -0.68 -19.88 0.11
CA VAL A 211 -1.50 -20.82 0.87
C VAL A 211 -2.84 -20.16 1.21
N CYS A 212 -3.94 -20.89 0.98
CA CYS A 212 -5.31 -20.40 1.16
C CYS A 212 -6.17 -21.29 2.07
N SER A 213 -5.65 -22.42 2.55
CA SER A 213 -6.40 -23.38 3.36
C SER A 213 -6.63 -22.84 4.77
N SER A 214 -7.90 -22.72 5.18
CA SER A 214 -8.28 -22.63 6.59
C SER A 214 -7.98 -23.96 7.28
N SER A 215 -7.72 -23.92 8.58
CA SER A 215 -7.37 -25.08 9.41
C SER A 215 -8.46 -26.17 9.53
N GLU A 216 -9.58 -26.07 8.79
CA GLU A 216 -10.73 -26.98 8.87
C GLU A 216 -10.64 -28.22 7.97
N GLU A 217 -9.70 -28.32 7.01
CA GLU A 217 -9.59 -29.49 6.12
C GLU A 217 -8.63 -30.61 6.60
N MET A 218 -8.13 -30.54 7.84
CA MET A 218 -7.28 -31.61 8.42
C MET A 218 -7.83 -32.23 9.72
N GLY A 219 -9.15 -32.23 9.90
CA GLY A 219 -9.83 -32.89 11.03
C GLY A 219 -10.30 -34.30 10.71
#